data_AF-A0AAV1DCR1-F1
#
_entry.id   AF-A0AAV1DCR1-F1
#
_cell.length_a   1.000
_cell.length_b   1.000
_cell.length_c   1.000
_cell.angle_alpha   90.00
_cell.angle_beta   90.00
_cell.angle_gamma   90.00
#
_symmetry.space_group_name_H-M   'P 1'
#
loop_
_entity.id
_entity.type
_entity.pdbx_description
1 polymer ?
#
loop_
_entity_poly.entity_id
_entity_poly.type
_entity_poly.pdbx_seq_one_letter_code
_entity_poly.pdbx_strand_id
1 'polypeptide(L)'
;MERPISVAALLHDEWFRLPTPESNHSATMLALFTSLAKGISEKMRVVFVLLACTLLLITGFLCSSVSSTNDAYPTGYGDESGSCMSHREGLKPLRREIYYGGGEIIDITHKLTPNTPGGTIEGCGEYLSLVKSMKNGSDSNASEMKLHVHVGTHVDAPGHIYDHYYDAGFDVDSLDLRVLNGLALVVDIPRDKNITAEVMKALNIPRGIKRVLFRTLNTDR
;
A
#
# COMPACT_ATOMS: atom_id res chain seq x y z
N MET A 1 -29.67 -7.31 3.59
CA MET A 1 -29.31 -7.52 2.18
C MET A 1 -28.05 -6.70 1.95
N GLU A 2 -26.91 -7.27 2.33
CA GLU A 2 -25.62 -6.56 2.38
C GLU A 2 -24.84 -6.82 1.09
N ARG A 3 -24.38 -5.75 0.45
CA ARG A 3 -23.55 -5.84 -0.76
C ARG A 3 -22.10 -6.14 -0.33
N PRO A 4 -21.40 -7.07 -1.00
CA PRO A 4 -19.99 -7.30 -0.71
C PRO A 4 -19.16 -6.16 -1.29
N ILE A 5 -18.32 -5.54 -0.45
CA ILE A 5 -17.25 -4.66 -0.91
C ILE A 5 -16.13 -5.57 -1.45
N SER A 6 -15.93 -5.53 -2.76
CA SER A 6 -14.77 -6.15 -3.42
C SER A 6 -13.57 -5.23 -3.24
N VAL A 7 -12.46 -5.76 -2.73
CA VAL A 7 -11.15 -5.12 -2.82
C VAL A 7 -10.41 -5.78 -3.97
N ALA A 8 -10.27 -5.05 -5.07
CA ALA A 8 -9.47 -5.45 -6.22
C ALA A 8 -8.00 -5.09 -5.95
N ALA A 9 -7.11 -6.08 -6.05
CA ALA A 9 -5.68 -5.81 -6.21
C ALA A 9 -5.45 -5.46 -7.68
N LEU A 10 -5.14 -4.19 -7.96
CA LEU A 10 -4.67 -3.73 -9.26
C LEU A 10 -3.16 -3.97 -9.33
N LEU A 11 -2.76 -5.04 -10.04
CA LEU A 11 -1.40 -5.17 -10.55
C LEU A 11 -1.25 -4.15 -11.69
N HIS A 12 -0.46 -3.10 -11.46
CA HIS A 12 -0.07 -2.15 -12.50
C HIS A 12 1.24 -2.60 -13.15
N ASP A 13 1.15 -3.33 -14.26
CA ASP A 13 2.29 -3.77 -15.10
C ASP A 13 2.74 -2.74 -16.16
N GLU A 14 2.22 -1.50 -16.14
CA GLU A 14 2.38 -0.58 -17.29
C GLU A 14 3.47 0.51 -17.18
N TRP A 15 4.44 0.41 -16.26
CA TRP A 15 5.46 1.47 -16.12
C TRP A 15 6.74 1.34 -16.98
N PHE A 16 6.79 0.39 -17.92
CA PHE A 16 7.88 0.31 -18.93
C PHE A 16 7.36 0.10 -20.36
N ARG A 17 6.44 0.95 -20.83
CA ARG A 17 6.25 1.16 -22.29
C ARG A 17 6.65 2.58 -22.67
N LEU A 18 7.73 2.68 -23.45
CA LEU A 18 8.06 3.88 -24.21
C LEU A 18 6.90 4.19 -25.17
N PRO A 19 6.47 5.45 -25.33
CA PRO A 19 5.35 5.78 -26.19
C PRO A 19 5.70 5.57 -27.66
N THR A 20 4.93 4.72 -28.36
CA THR A 20 4.90 4.69 -29.82
C THR A 20 4.00 5.82 -30.34
N PRO A 21 4.40 6.58 -31.37
CA PRO A 21 3.63 7.73 -31.82
C PRO A 21 2.59 7.32 -32.85
N GLU A 22 1.33 7.17 -32.45
CA GLU A 22 0.20 7.21 -33.40
C GLU A 22 -1.00 7.93 -32.79
N SER A 23 -1.25 9.17 -33.22
CA SER A 23 -2.61 9.65 -33.50
C SER A 23 -2.60 10.91 -34.37
N ASN A 24 -3.36 10.83 -35.46
CA ASN A 24 -3.49 11.82 -36.52
C ASN A 24 -4.37 13.03 -36.13
N HIS A 25 -4.04 13.74 -35.06
CA HIS A 25 -4.77 14.96 -34.65
C HIS A 25 -4.07 16.27 -35.03
N SER A 26 -2.80 16.22 -35.44
CA SER A 26 -2.02 17.42 -35.82
C SER A 26 -2.43 18.00 -37.18
N ALA A 27 -2.83 17.13 -38.13
CA ALA A 27 -3.11 17.54 -39.50
C ALA A 27 -4.38 18.41 -39.64
N THR A 28 -5.40 18.19 -38.81
CA THR A 28 -6.69 18.88 -38.88
C THR A 28 -6.65 20.29 -38.27
N MET A 29 -5.86 20.48 -37.21
CA MET A 29 -5.62 21.80 -36.61
C MET A 29 -4.78 22.70 -37.52
N LEU A 30 -3.72 22.17 -38.14
CA LEU A 30 -2.87 22.93 -39.06
C LEU A 30 -3.64 23.40 -40.31
N ALA A 31 -4.60 22.60 -40.78
CA ALA A 31 -5.48 22.97 -41.90
C ALA A 31 -6.47 24.11 -41.56
N LEU A 32 -6.96 24.18 -40.32
CA LEU A 32 -7.84 25.27 -39.86
C LEU A 32 -7.07 26.59 -39.68
N PHE A 33 -5.84 26.54 -39.14
CA PHE A 33 -5.00 27.73 -38.98
C PHE A 33 -4.53 28.32 -40.33
N THR A 34 -4.23 27.47 -41.32
CA THR A 34 -3.84 27.94 -42.66
C THR A 34 -5.00 28.58 -43.43
N SER A 35 -6.25 28.17 -43.17
CA SER A 35 -7.44 28.76 -43.79
C SER A 35 -7.76 30.17 -43.28
N LEU A 36 -7.55 30.45 -41.98
CA LEU A 36 -7.77 31.77 -41.37
C LEU A 36 -6.71 32.81 -41.76
N ALA A 37 -5.54 32.38 -42.25
CA ALA A 37 -4.43 33.27 -42.60
C ALA A 37 -4.43 33.77 -44.07
N LYS A 38 -5.41 33.38 -44.90
CA LYS A 38 -5.53 33.85 -46.30
C LYS A 38 -5.97 35.32 -46.33
N GLY A 39 -5.00 36.21 -46.57
CA GLY A 39 -5.20 37.67 -46.64
C GLY A 39 -4.24 38.47 -45.76
N ILE A 40 -3.46 37.79 -44.91
CA ILE A 40 -2.55 38.40 -43.94
C ILE A 40 -1.12 38.38 -44.52
N SER A 41 -0.46 39.53 -44.56
CA SER A 41 0.95 39.69 -44.98
C SER A 41 1.85 38.65 -44.30
N GLU A 42 2.84 38.10 -45.01
CA GLU A 42 3.73 37.04 -44.50
C GLU A 42 4.32 37.35 -43.12
N LYS A 43 4.66 38.62 -42.87
CA LYS A 43 5.18 39.07 -41.57
C LYS A 43 4.17 38.89 -40.43
N MET A 44 2.89 39.14 -40.69
CA MET A 44 1.83 38.95 -39.69
C MET A 44 1.49 37.47 -39.48
N ARG A 45 1.72 36.59 -40.48
CA ARG A 45 1.51 35.13 -40.32
C ARG A 45 2.50 34.53 -39.34
N VAL A 46 3.77 34.90 -39.42
CA VAL A 46 4.81 34.42 -38.50
C VAL A 46 4.52 34.87 -37.07
N VAL A 47 4.08 36.12 -36.88
CA VAL A 47 3.69 36.64 -35.56
C VAL A 47 2.47 35.88 -35.01
N PHE A 48 1.48 35.58 -35.84
CA PHE A 48 0.28 34.85 -35.41
C PHE A 48 0.61 33.40 -35.01
N VAL A 49 1.48 32.73 -35.76
CA VAL A 49 1.94 31.37 -35.44
C VAL A 49 2.72 31.36 -34.12
N LEU A 50 3.63 32.32 -33.92
CA LEU A 50 4.37 32.45 -32.67
C LEU A 50 3.44 32.72 -31.47
N LEU A 51 2.43 33.58 -31.63
CA LEU A 51 1.46 33.88 -30.58
C LEU A 51 0.55 32.68 -30.26
N ALA A 52 0.17 31.91 -31.27
CA ALA A 52 -0.61 30.69 -31.09
C ALA A 52 0.22 29.60 -30.39
N CYS A 53 1.51 29.45 -30.74
CA CYS A 53 2.43 28.54 -30.06
C CYS A 53 2.66 28.93 -28.60
N THR A 54 2.84 30.22 -28.28
CA THR A 54 3.01 30.66 -26.89
C THR A 54 1.72 30.47 -26.08
N LEU A 55 0.55 30.75 -26.67
CA LEU A 55 -0.73 30.51 -26.00
C LEU A 55 -0.96 29.01 -25.73
N LEU A 56 -0.64 28.13 -26.68
CA LEU A 56 -0.70 26.67 -26.51
C LEU A 56 0.23 26.18 -25.39
N LEU A 57 1.47 26.70 -25.34
CA LEU A 57 2.42 26.38 -24.28
C LEU A 57 1.95 26.84 -22.90
N ILE A 58 1.34 28.02 -22.80
CA ILE A 58 0.76 28.54 -21.54
C ILE A 58 -0.44 27.68 -21.12
N THR A 59 -1.33 27.30 -22.04
CA THR A 59 -2.49 26.44 -21.72
C THR A 59 -2.07 25.02 -21.31
N GLY A 60 -0.98 24.48 -21.87
CA GLY A 60 -0.41 23.20 -21.44
C GLY A 60 0.20 23.27 -20.03
N PHE A 61 0.74 24.43 -19.64
CA PHE A 61 1.33 24.64 -18.31
C PHE A 61 0.29 24.84 -17.20
N LEU A 62 -0.90 25.38 -17.53
CA LEU A 62 -2.00 25.57 -16.58
C LEU A 62 -2.91 24.34 -16.41
N CYS A 63 -2.84 23.35 -17.30
CA CYS A 63 -3.71 22.16 -17.23
C CYS A 63 -3.20 21.07 -16.26
N SER A 64 -2.04 21.27 -15.61
CA SER A 64 -1.44 20.30 -14.70
C SER A 64 -1.95 20.38 -13.25
N SER A 65 -2.96 21.20 -12.95
CA SER A 65 -3.43 21.42 -11.57
C SER A 65 -4.89 21.07 -11.30
N VAL A 66 -5.58 20.39 -12.21
CA VAL A 66 -6.89 19.79 -11.88
C VAL A 66 -6.64 18.48 -11.13
N SER A 67 -6.48 18.58 -9.81
CA SER A 67 -6.47 17.44 -8.91
C SER A 67 -7.82 16.72 -9.04
N SER A 68 -7.80 15.50 -9.58
CA SER A 68 -8.95 14.60 -9.57
C SER A 68 -9.25 14.22 -8.12
N THR A 69 -10.47 14.48 -7.64
CA THR A 69 -10.94 13.87 -6.40
C THR A 69 -11.05 12.36 -6.64
N ASN A 70 -10.07 11.61 -6.16
CA ASN A 70 -9.98 10.19 -6.39
C ASN A 70 -11.04 9.48 -5.51
N ASP A 71 -12.15 9.09 -6.13
CA ASP A 71 -13.28 8.36 -5.50
C ASP A 71 -12.90 6.92 -5.05
N ALA A 72 -11.63 6.54 -5.25
CA ALA A 72 -11.07 5.25 -4.90
C ALA A 72 -10.83 5.07 -3.39
N TYR A 73 -10.87 6.14 -2.59
CA TYR A 73 -10.64 6.09 -1.15
C TYR A 73 -11.85 6.62 -0.38
N PRO A 74 -12.44 5.86 0.57
CA PRO A 74 -13.45 6.41 1.45
C PRO A 74 -12.89 7.58 2.25
N THR A 75 -13.64 8.69 2.30
CA THR A 75 -13.30 9.91 3.04
C THR A 75 -13.00 9.60 4.50
N GLY A 76 -11.87 10.10 5.03
CA GLY A 76 -11.43 9.85 6.41
C GLY A 76 -9.93 9.62 6.58
N TYR A 77 -9.19 9.34 5.51
CA TYR A 77 -7.73 9.33 5.49
C TYR A 77 -7.16 10.74 5.24
N GLY A 78 -7.29 11.63 6.22
CA GLY A 78 -6.47 12.86 6.31
C GLY A 78 -6.51 13.79 5.09
N ASP A 79 -7.65 13.90 4.42
CA ASP A 79 -7.93 14.79 3.29
C ASP A 79 -8.06 16.27 3.69
N GLU A 80 -7.49 16.65 4.84
CA GLU A 80 -7.41 18.03 5.30
C GLU A 80 -6.48 18.81 4.37
N SER A 81 -7.07 19.69 3.56
CA SER A 81 -6.38 20.63 2.66
C SER A 81 -5.29 21.39 3.42
N GLY A 82 -4.01 21.04 3.19
CA GLY A 82 -2.86 21.77 3.72
C GLY A 82 -1.79 20.95 4.47
N SER A 83 -1.89 19.62 4.54
CA SER A 83 -0.91 18.82 5.31
C SER A 83 0.52 18.83 4.76
N CYS A 84 0.76 19.30 3.53
CA CYS A 84 2.09 19.30 2.91
C CYS A 84 2.98 20.52 3.26
N MET A 85 2.44 21.58 3.90
CA MET A 85 3.19 22.85 4.07
C MET A 85 3.28 23.40 5.49
N SER A 86 2.79 22.72 6.53
CA SER A 86 2.98 23.22 7.89
C SER A 86 4.34 22.81 8.47
N HIS A 87 5.16 23.81 8.80
CA HIS A 87 6.28 23.66 9.74
C HIS A 87 5.77 23.00 11.03
N ARG A 88 6.30 21.82 11.36
CA ARG A 88 5.84 21.05 12.53
C ARG A 88 7.03 20.69 13.41
N GLU A 89 7.28 21.51 14.41
CA GLU A 89 7.91 21.00 15.63
C GLU A 89 6.95 19.97 16.26
N GLY A 90 7.49 18.81 16.67
CA GLY A 90 6.70 17.79 17.36
C GLY A 90 5.88 16.85 16.46
N LEU A 91 6.34 16.52 15.25
CA LEU A 91 5.75 15.48 14.41
C LEU A 91 5.68 14.13 15.13
N LYS A 92 4.47 13.74 15.57
CA LYS A 92 4.18 12.39 16.04
C LYS A 92 3.22 11.71 15.06
N PRO A 93 3.48 10.45 14.67
CA PRO A 93 2.52 9.68 13.88
C PRO A 93 1.18 9.60 14.61
N LEU A 94 0.10 9.97 13.94
CA LEU A 94 -1.25 9.78 14.44
C LEU A 94 -1.65 8.32 14.21
N ARG A 95 -1.89 7.59 15.30
CA ARG A 95 -2.43 6.23 15.25
C ARG A 95 -3.93 6.30 15.56
N ARG A 96 -4.78 6.05 14.56
CA ARG A 96 -6.23 6.05 14.73
C ARG A 96 -6.72 4.61 14.86
N GLU A 97 -7.25 4.29 16.04
CA GLU A 97 -7.72 2.93 16.36
C GLU A 97 -9.26 2.82 16.26
N ILE A 98 -9.98 3.92 16.06
CA ILE A 98 -11.46 3.96 15.99
C ILE A 98 -11.93 4.32 14.59
N TYR A 99 -12.89 3.55 14.06
CA TYR A 99 -13.47 3.71 12.72
C TYR A 99 -14.94 4.19 12.76
N TYR A 100 -15.46 4.62 11.61
CA TYR A 100 -16.88 4.95 11.44
C TYR A 100 -17.77 3.79 11.87
N GLY A 101 -18.77 4.08 12.71
CA GLY A 101 -19.63 3.06 13.32
C GLY A 101 -19.17 2.57 14.70
N GLY A 102 -18.09 3.15 15.26
CA GLY A 102 -17.66 2.90 16.65
C GLY A 102 -16.87 1.61 16.85
N GLY A 103 -16.41 0.96 15.78
CA GLY A 103 -15.52 -0.20 15.85
C GLY A 103 -14.09 0.21 16.18
N GLU A 104 -13.42 -0.59 17.02
CA GLU A 104 -12.02 -0.42 17.41
C GLU A 104 -11.14 -1.46 16.68
N ILE A 105 -9.97 -1.03 16.20
CA ILE A 105 -8.91 -1.89 15.70
C ILE A 105 -7.84 -2.04 16.78
N ILE A 106 -7.68 -3.28 17.22
CA ILE A 106 -6.60 -3.68 18.10
C ILE A 106 -5.49 -4.27 17.24
N ASP A 107 -4.32 -3.65 17.28
CA ASP A 107 -3.13 -4.20 16.65
C ASP A 107 -2.48 -5.25 17.56
N ILE A 108 -2.37 -6.45 17.02
CA ILE A 108 -1.78 -7.61 17.68
C ILE A 108 -0.41 -7.96 17.09
N THR A 109 0.19 -7.04 16.35
CA THR A 109 1.50 -7.20 15.71
C THR A 109 2.62 -6.76 16.65
N HIS A 110 3.66 -7.57 16.79
CA HIS A 110 4.87 -7.14 17.47
C HIS A 110 5.60 -6.08 16.64
N LYS A 111 6.04 -5.00 17.30
CA LYS A 111 6.94 -4.04 16.68
C LYS A 111 8.26 -4.73 16.33
N LEU A 112 8.70 -4.58 15.08
CA LEU A 112 10.01 -5.04 14.67
C LEU A 112 11.11 -4.13 15.24
N THR A 113 12.10 -4.77 15.85
CA THR A 113 13.29 -4.17 16.44
C THR A 113 14.47 -5.09 16.14
N PRO A 114 15.73 -4.62 16.22
CA PRO A 114 16.89 -5.50 16.05
C PRO A 114 16.91 -6.71 17.00
N ASN A 115 16.22 -6.61 18.13
CA ASN A 115 16.13 -7.67 19.13
C ASN A 115 14.89 -8.57 18.95
N THR A 116 14.08 -8.36 17.91
CA THR A 116 12.87 -9.16 17.69
C THR A 116 13.27 -10.60 17.38
N PRO A 117 12.72 -11.60 18.11
CA PRO A 117 13.03 -13.00 17.86
C PRO A 117 12.62 -13.44 16.45
N GLY A 118 13.46 -14.27 15.82
CA GLY A 118 13.27 -14.70 14.42
C GLY A 118 13.97 -16.01 14.06
N GLY A 119 13.95 -16.96 14.99
CA GLY A 119 14.61 -18.27 14.86
C GLY A 119 16.00 -18.35 15.48
N THR A 120 16.66 -17.21 15.72
CA THR A 120 17.93 -17.11 16.46
C THR A 120 17.71 -16.43 17.82
N ILE A 121 18.53 -16.78 18.82
CA ILE A 121 18.47 -16.22 20.18
C ILE A 121 18.88 -14.73 20.19
N GLU A 122 19.67 -14.31 19.20
CA GLU A 122 20.26 -12.97 19.13
C GLU A 122 19.31 -11.91 18.56
N GLY A 123 18.11 -12.29 18.11
CA GLY A 123 17.19 -11.40 17.39
C GLY A 123 17.50 -11.30 15.89
N CYS A 124 16.88 -10.35 15.20
CA CYS A 124 17.02 -10.19 13.75
C CYS A 124 18.13 -9.22 13.31
N GLY A 125 18.81 -8.56 14.24
CA GLY A 125 19.96 -7.69 13.96
C GLY A 125 19.59 -6.42 13.17
N GLU A 126 20.52 -5.91 12.37
CA GLU A 126 20.24 -4.79 11.45
C GLU A 126 19.30 -5.27 10.33
N TYR A 127 18.00 -5.09 10.56
CA TYR A 127 16.96 -5.53 9.63
C TYR A 127 16.49 -4.42 8.68
N LEU A 128 16.78 -3.15 8.99
CA LEU A 128 16.34 -1.97 8.24
C LEU A 128 17.49 -0.95 8.21
N SER A 129 17.93 -0.58 7.01
CA SER A 129 19.00 0.39 6.78
C SER A 129 18.55 1.50 5.84
N LEU A 130 19.05 2.72 6.04
CA LEU A 130 18.75 3.86 5.17
C LEU A 130 19.82 3.95 4.08
N VAL A 131 19.44 3.70 2.83
CA VAL A 131 20.34 3.66 1.68
C VAL A 131 20.45 5.03 1.00
N LYS A 132 19.36 5.80 0.97
CA LYS A 132 19.35 7.20 0.47
C LYS A 132 18.61 8.09 1.45
N SER A 133 19.05 9.34 1.58
CA SER A 133 18.55 10.27 2.59
C SER A 133 18.28 11.65 1.99
N MET A 134 17.11 12.20 2.29
CA MET A 134 16.79 13.59 1.94
C MET A 134 17.71 14.59 2.64
N LYS A 135 18.19 14.25 3.84
CA LYS A 135 19.19 15.08 4.53
C LYS A 135 20.52 15.15 3.76
N ASN A 136 20.78 14.17 2.90
CA ASN A 136 21.97 14.09 2.06
C ASN A 136 21.66 14.50 0.61
N GLY A 137 20.57 15.22 0.37
CA GLY A 137 20.22 15.76 -0.95
C GLY A 137 19.51 14.78 -1.90
N SER A 138 19.04 13.62 -1.41
CA SER A 138 18.16 12.75 -2.20
C SER A 138 16.74 13.30 -2.25
N ASP A 139 15.98 13.01 -3.31
CA ASP A 139 14.57 13.44 -3.42
C ASP A 139 13.64 12.72 -2.43
N SER A 140 14.08 11.59 -1.88
CA SER A 140 13.35 10.79 -0.90
C SER A 140 14.30 10.05 0.07
N ASN A 141 13.74 9.59 1.19
CA ASN A 141 14.42 8.62 2.06
C ASN A 141 14.13 7.22 1.50
N ALA A 142 15.16 6.50 1.08
CA ALA A 142 15.03 5.12 0.59
C ALA A 142 15.72 4.17 1.56
N SER A 143 14.99 3.18 2.03
CA SER A 143 15.49 2.17 2.97
C SER A 143 15.51 0.79 2.34
N GLU A 144 16.44 -0.05 2.78
CA GLU A 144 16.48 -1.48 2.49
C GLU A 144 16.08 -2.27 3.74
N MET A 145 15.30 -3.34 3.55
CA MET A 145 14.90 -4.24 4.62
C MET A 145 15.36 -5.66 4.29
N LYS A 146 16.01 -6.31 5.27
CA LYS A 146 16.43 -7.72 5.20
C LYS A 146 15.98 -8.44 6.46
N LEU A 147 15.18 -9.48 6.32
CA LEU A 147 14.52 -10.14 7.45
C LEU A 147 14.35 -11.64 7.19
N HIS A 148 14.49 -12.48 8.22
CA HIS A 148 13.99 -13.85 8.15
C HIS A 148 12.46 -13.83 8.18
N VAL A 149 11.83 -14.70 7.40
CA VAL A 149 10.37 -14.68 7.21
C VAL A 149 9.57 -15.05 8.47
N HIS A 150 10.22 -15.67 9.47
CA HIS A 150 9.61 -16.05 10.75
C HIS A 150 9.86 -15.04 11.89
N VAL A 151 10.32 -13.82 11.58
CA VAL A 151 10.55 -12.79 12.61
C VAL A 151 9.23 -12.14 13.02
N GLY A 152 8.96 -12.09 14.33
CA GLY A 152 7.79 -11.40 14.88
C GLY A 152 6.45 -12.05 14.50
N THR A 153 5.40 -11.24 14.39
CA THR A 153 4.06 -11.72 14.01
C THR A 153 4.03 -12.04 12.51
N HIS A 154 3.83 -13.30 12.15
CA HIS A 154 3.88 -13.80 10.76
C HIS A 154 2.88 -14.94 10.52
N VAL A 155 2.82 -15.43 9.28
CA VAL A 155 2.07 -16.63 8.88
C VAL A 155 3.01 -17.59 8.15
N ASP A 156 2.81 -18.88 8.35
CA ASP A 156 3.57 -19.92 7.67
C ASP A 156 2.79 -20.50 6.49
N ALA A 157 3.49 -20.72 5.37
CA ALA A 157 2.95 -21.45 4.23
C ALA A 157 3.18 -22.96 4.39
N PRO A 158 2.39 -23.84 3.74
CA PRO A 158 2.59 -25.29 3.82
C PRO A 158 4.01 -25.73 3.39
N GLY A 159 4.59 -25.07 2.39
CA GLY A 159 5.96 -25.33 1.95
C GLY A 159 7.04 -25.06 3.01
N HIS A 160 6.73 -24.36 4.11
CA HIS A 160 7.67 -24.18 5.22
C HIS A 160 8.02 -25.52 5.90
N ILE A 161 7.07 -26.45 5.98
CA ILE A 161 7.20 -27.71 6.73
C ILE A 161 7.33 -28.93 5.81
N TYR A 162 6.67 -28.90 4.66
CA TYR A 162 6.58 -30.05 3.76
C TYR A 162 7.34 -29.80 2.46
N ASP A 163 8.43 -30.55 2.27
CA ASP A 163 9.36 -30.43 1.13
C ASP A 163 8.66 -30.50 -0.24
N HIS A 164 7.80 -31.51 -0.44
CA HIS A 164 7.03 -31.66 -1.67
C HIS A 164 6.04 -30.51 -1.94
N TYR A 165 5.62 -29.76 -0.92
CA TYR A 165 4.81 -28.55 -1.08
C TYR A 165 5.66 -27.33 -1.40
N TYR A 166 6.91 -27.28 -0.90
CA TYR A 166 7.87 -26.25 -1.30
C TYR A 166 8.17 -26.35 -2.80
N ASP A 167 8.50 -27.55 -3.28
CA ASP A 167 8.77 -27.80 -4.71
C ASP A 167 7.57 -27.52 -5.60
N ALA A 168 6.35 -27.71 -5.07
CA ALA A 168 5.11 -27.45 -5.78
C ALA A 168 4.63 -25.98 -5.68
N GLY A 169 5.39 -25.08 -5.03
CA GLY A 169 5.08 -23.65 -4.96
C GLY A 169 3.95 -23.27 -4.00
N PHE A 170 3.69 -24.08 -2.96
CA PHE A 170 2.74 -23.72 -1.90
C PHE A 170 3.37 -22.74 -0.90
N ASP A 171 3.60 -21.52 -1.37
CA ASP A 171 4.13 -20.39 -0.61
C ASP A 171 3.00 -19.49 -0.05
N VAL A 172 3.35 -18.35 0.56
CA VAL A 172 2.39 -17.43 1.17
C VAL A 172 1.43 -16.80 0.16
N ASP A 173 1.83 -16.66 -1.10
CA ASP A 173 1.01 -16.06 -2.16
C ASP A 173 -0.09 -17.03 -2.61
N SER A 174 0.09 -18.33 -2.38
CA SER A 174 -0.91 -19.37 -2.62
C SER A 174 -2.01 -19.45 -1.56
N LEU A 175 -1.88 -18.75 -0.42
CA LEU A 175 -2.85 -18.83 0.67
C LEU A 175 -4.18 -18.17 0.32
N ASP A 176 -5.29 -18.88 0.53
CA ASP A 176 -6.63 -18.31 0.38
C ASP A 176 -6.83 -17.18 1.42
N LEU A 177 -6.98 -15.95 0.96
CA LEU A 177 -7.20 -14.77 1.81
C LEU A 177 -8.43 -14.89 2.70
N ARG A 178 -9.41 -15.72 2.33
CA ARG A 178 -10.56 -16.04 3.19
C ARG A 178 -10.13 -16.83 4.41
N VAL A 179 -8.99 -17.50 4.44
CA VAL A 179 -8.47 -18.12 5.67
C VAL A 179 -7.93 -17.05 6.62
N LEU A 180 -7.33 -15.98 6.10
CA LEU A 180 -6.71 -14.93 6.91
C LEU A 180 -7.69 -13.84 7.37
N ASN A 181 -8.86 -13.73 6.73
CA ASN A 181 -9.81 -12.66 6.99
C ASN A 181 -11.19 -13.19 7.45
N GLY A 182 -11.65 -12.70 8.59
CA GLY A 182 -13.01 -12.92 9.10
C GLY A 182 -13.07 -13.13 10.60
N LEU A 183 -14.24 -13.52 11.10
CA LEU A 183 -14.46 -13.75 12.52
C LEU A 183 -13.45 -14.75 13.11
N ALA A 184 -12.88 -14.38 14.25
CA ALA A 184 -11.97 -15.19 15.03
C ALA A 184 -12.43 -15.22 16.48
N LEU A 185 -12.25 -16.37 17.13
CA LEU A 185 -12.45 -16.51 18.56
C LEU A 185 -11.12 -16.33 19.28
N VAL A 186 -11.04 -15.39 20.22
CA VAL A 186 -9.87 -15.26 21.10
C VAL A 186 -10.15 -16.07 22.36
N VAL A 187 -9.24 -16.99 22.71
CA VAL A 187 -9.37 -17.89 23.85
C VAL A 187 -8.17 -17.72 24.78
N ASP A 188 -8.42 -17.49 26.06
CA ASP A 188 -7.37 -17.48 27.08
C ASP A 188 -7.06 -18.91 27.52
N ILE A 189 -5.78 -19.29 27.44
CA ILE A 189 -5.28 -20.59 27.85
C ILE A 189 -4.84 -20.51 29.32
N PRO A 190 -5.14 -21.53 30.15
CA PRO A 190 -4.62 -21.61 31.51
C PRO A 190 -3.10 -21.40 31.55
N ARG A 191 -2.68 -20.42 32.35
CA ARG A 191 -1.31 -19.87 32.33
C ARG A 191 -0.23 -20.87 32.75
N ASP A 192 -0.62 -21.91 33.47
CA ASP A 192 0.22 -22.98 34.00
C ASP A 192 0.28 -24.22 33.10
N LYS A 193 -0.30 -24.18 31.88
CA LYS A 193 -0.44 -25.36 31.02
C LYS A 193 0.03 -25.14 29.58
N ASN A 194 0.59 -26.21 29.01
CA ASN A 194 0.78 -26.35 27.57
C ASN A 194 -0.56 -26.68 26.88
N ILE A 195 -0.67 -26.33 25.60
CA ILE A 195 -1.85 -26.63 24.78
C ILE A 195 -1.82 -28.12 24.38
N THR A 196 -2.40 -28.97 25.22
CA THR A 196 -2.57 -30.41 24.95
C THR A 196 -3.97 -30.72 24.42
N ALA A 197 -4.19 -31.94 23.91
CA ALA A 197 -5.52 -32.39 23.50
C ALA A 197 -6.55 -32.34 24.64
N GLU A 198 -6.14 -32.58 25.88
CA GLU A 198 -7.00 -32.49 27.07
C GLU A 198 -7.41 -31.04 27.34
N VAL A 199 -6.47 -30.10 27.29
CA VAL A 199 -6.75 -28.67 27.41
C VAL A 199 -7.70 -28.23 26.30
N MET A 200 -7.41 -28.60 25.05
CA MET A 200 -8.26 -28.27 23.90
C MET A 200 -9.70 -28.77 24.04
N LYS A 201 -9.90 -29.97 24.59
CA LYS A 201 -11.25 -30.48 24.91
C LYS A 201 -11.92 -29.66 26.01
N ALA A 202 -11.19 -29.32 27.07
CA ALA A 202 -11.72 -28.56 28.20
C ALA A 202 -12.11 -27.11 27.84
N LEU A 203 -11.50 -26.51 26.80
CA LEU A 203 -11.86 -25.18 26.31
C LEU A 203 -13.28 -25.12 25.73
N ASN A 204 -13.90 -26.26 25.38
CA ASN A 204 -15.26 -26.35 24.86
C ASN A 204 -15.55 -25.36 23.70
N ILE A 205 -14.59 -25.22 22.78
CA ILE A 205 -14.70 -24.30 21.63
C ILE A 205 -15.95 -24.69 20.80
N PRO A 206 -16.86 -23.74 20.51
CA PRO A 206 -18.06 -24.03 19.73
C PRO A 206 -17.75 -24.59 18.34
N ARG A 207 -18.61 -25.49 17.85
CA ARG A 207 -18.50 -25.97 16.46
C ARG A 207 -18.74 -24.83 15.48
N GLY A 208 -18.09 -24.90 14.32
CA GLY A 208 -18.25 -23.90 13.24
C GLY A 208 -17.29 -22.71 13.34
N ILE A 209 -16.52 -22.59 14.41
CA ILE A 209 -15.42 -21.62 14.51
C ILE A 209 -14.30 -22.03 13.53
N LYS A 210 -13.94 -21.11 12.64
CA LYS A 210 -12.92 -21.33 11.59
C LYS A 210 -11.55 -20.78 11.96
N ARG A 211 -11.47 -19.83 12.90
CA ARG A 211 -10.25 -19.17 13.33
C ARG A 211 -10.25 -19.00 14.83
N VAL A 212 -9.15 -19.39 15.46
CA VAL A 212 -8.98 -19.29 16.90
C VAL A 212 -7.61 -18.69 17.16
N LEU A 213 -7.56 -17.68 18.04
CA LEU A 213 -6.33 -17.10 18.55
C LEU A 213 -6.20 -17.50 20.01
N PHE A 214 -5.10 -18.18 20.35
CA PHE A 214 -4.83 -18.58 21.73
C PHE A 214 -3.94 -17.54 22.41
N ARG A 215 -4.50 -16.87 23.43
CA ARG A 215 -3.71 -16.06 24.34
C ARG A 215 -3.06 -16.99 25.37
N THR A 216 -1.74 -17.01 25.40
CA THR A 216 -0.95 -17.86 26.31
C THR A 216 -0.09 -16.97 27.20
N LEU A 217 0.66 -17.58 28.13
CA LEU A 217 1.63 -16.86 28.96
C LEU A 217 2.75 -16.17 28.14
N ASN A 218 2.96 -16.58 26.88
CA ASN A 218 3.92 -15.92 26.00
C ASN A 218 3.53 -14.48 25.65
N THR A 219 2.23 -14.12 25.74
CA THR A 219 1.76 -12.75 25.46
C THR A 219 2.13 -11.76 26.57
N ASP A 220 2.54 -12.25 27.75
CA ASP A 220 2.89 -11.40 28.89
C ASP A 220 4.36 -10.93 28.84
N ARG A 221 5.11 -11.32 27.79
CA ARG A 221 6.54 -11.03 27.58
C ARG A 221 6.72 -10.04 26.44
#